data_AF-A0A5M7BDI1-F1
#
_entry.id   AF-A0A5M7BDI1-F1
#
_cell.length_a   1.000
_cell.length_b   1.000
_cell.length_c   1.000
_cell.angle_alpha   90.00
_cell.angle_beta   90.00
_cell.angle_gamma   90.00
#
_symmetry.space_group_name_H-M   'P 1'
#
loop_
_entity.id
_entity.type
_entity.pdbx_description
1 polymer ?
#
loop_
_entity_poly.entity_id
_entity_poly.type
_entity_poly.pdbx_seq_one_letter_code
_entity_poly.pdbx_strand_id
1 'polypeptide(L)'
;MKQVKKRKEIVLSEETLAVLEEKAKNQGRNLKNYMEFILNEVANNILEEPKALEIKKALILSRSQSEKGLIKSSKQVINAAKKRIDASSVDKTS
;
A
#
# COMPACT_ATOMS: atom_id res chain seq x y z
N MET A 1 -15.75 -13.37 3.58
CA MET A 1 -14.33 -13.33 4.04
C MET A 1 -14.17 -12.22 5.08
N LYS A 2 -13.72 -12.51 6.31
CA LYS A 2 -13.34 -11.46 7.27
C LYS A 2 -12.14 -10.70 6.68
N GLN A 3 -12.28 -9.40 6.42
CA GLN A 3 -11.13 -8.57 6.08
C GLN A 3 -10.16 -8.61 7.26
N VAL A 4 -8.92 -9.03 6.99
CA VAL A 4 -7.84 -8.95 7.97
C VAL A 4 -7.53 -7.48 8.20
N LYS A 5 -7.99 -6.92 9.33
CA LYS A 5 -7.68 -5.54 9.72
C LYS A 5 -6.20 -5.43 10.02
N LYS A 6 -5.43 -4.79 9.13
CA LYS A 6 -4.01 -4.46 9.38
C LYS A 6 -3.96 -3.11 10.10
N ARG A 7 -3.78 -3.13 11.42
CA ARG A 7 -3.61 -1.91 12.22
C ARG A 7 -2.16 -1.45 12.17
N LYS A 8 -1.96 -0.14 12.06
CA LYS A 8 -0.66 0.53 12.18
C LYS A 8 -0.83 1.67 13.16
N GLU A 9 0.11 1.76 14.10
CA GLU A 9 0.22 2.87 15.03
C GLU A 9 1.18 3.90 14.44
N ILE A 10 0.86 5.17 14.65
CA ILE A 10 1.64 6.31 14.17
C ILE A 10 1.72 7.33 15.30
N VAL A 11 2.87 7.96 15.43
CA VAL A 11 3.10 9.06 16.37
C VAL A 11 3.23 10.33 15.55
N LEU A 12 2.42 11.34 15.88
CA LEU A 12 2.38 12.64 15.22
C LEU A 12 2.55 13.75 16.26
N SER A 13 3.07 14.90 15.84
CA SER A 13 3.09 16.08 16.71
C SER A 13 1.68 16.59 16.98
N GLU A 14 1.50 17.26 18.12
CA GLU A 14 0.22 17.88 18.49
C GLU A 14 -0.28 18.87 17.44
N GLU A 15 0.64 19.68 16.87
CA GLU A 15 0.33 20.60 15.77
C GLU A 15 -0.23 19.87 14.54
N THR A 16 0.40 18.76 14.15
CA THR A 16 -0.05 17.96 12.99
C THR A 16 -1.43 17.37 13.26
N LEU A 17 -1.67 16.86 14.47
CA LEU A 17 -2.98 16.33 14.86
C LEU A 17 -4.06 17.39 14.79
N ALA A 18 -3.81 18.59 15.34
CA ALA A 18 -4.78 19.69 15.32
C ALA A 18 -5.19 20.09 13.89
N VAL A 19 -4.22 20.20 12.98
CA VAL A 19 -4.49 20.53 11.57
C VAL A 19 -5.29 19.42 10.88
N LEU A 20 -4.94 18.15 11.11
CA LEU A 20 -5.64 17.01 10.52
C LEU A 20 -7.07 16.87 11.06
N GLU A 21 -7.30 17.14 12.34
CA GLU A 21 -8.62 17.11 12.96
C GLU A 21 -9.54 18.20 12.40
N GLU A 22 -9.03 19.42 12.26
CA GLU A 22 -9.78 20.53 11.69
C GLU A 22 -10.17 20.22 10.24
N LYS A 23 -9.24 19.68 9.45
CA LYS A 23 -9.53 19.28 8.07
C LYS A 23 -10.53 18.12 7.99
N ALA A 24 -10.48 17.18 8.93
CA ALA A 24 -11.45 16.08 9.02
C ALA A 24 -12.86 16.60 9.33
N LYS A 25 -12.99 17.50 10.31
CA LYS A 25 -14.27 18.15 10.67
C LYS A 25 -14.88 18.89 9.49
N ASN A 26 -14.07 19.67 8.77
CA ASN A 26 -14.51 20.40 7.58
C ASN A 26 -15.01 19.50 6.44
N GLN A 27 -14.65 18.21 6.44
CA GLN A 27 -15.15 17.21 5.49
C GLN A 27 -16.24 16.31 6.07
N GLY A 28 -16.74 16.59 7.29
CA GLY A 28 -17.74 15.76 7.97
C GLY A 28 -17.21 14.37 8.35
N ARG A 29 -15.90 14.24 8.61
CA ARG A 29 -15.22 12.96 8.92
C ARG A 29 -14.59 13.02 10.31
N ASN A 30 -14.51 11.88 10.98
CA ASN A 30 -13.60 11.74 12.12
C ASN A 30 -12.15 11.59 11.64
N LEU A 31 -11.19 11.85 12.54
CA LEU A 31 -9.77 11.84 12.21
C LEU A 31 -9.33 10.49 11.60
N LYS A 32 -9.73 9.36 12.20
CA LYS A 32 -9.37 8.02 11.70
C LYS A 32 -9.79 7.83 10.23
N ASN A 33 -11.05 8.12 9.90
CA ASN A 33 -11.59 7.94 8.56
C ASN A 33 -10.97 8.94 7.56
N TYR A 34 -10.63 10.15 8.03
CA TYR A 34 -9.94 11.15 7.23
C TYR A 34 -8.51 10.71 6.88
N MET A 35 -7.78 10.18 7.87
CA MET A 35 -6.44 9.64 7.64
C MET A 35 -6.45 8.43 6.71
N GLU A 36 -7.39 7.50 6.88
CA GLU A 36 -7.57 6.38 5.95
C GLU A 36 -7.84 6.88 4.52
N PHE A 37 -8.65 7.94 4.36
CA PHE A 37 -8.93 8.54 3.07
C PHE A 37 -7.66 9.14 2.42
N ILE A 38 -6.94 10.02 3.12
CA ILE A 38 -5.72 10.66 2.59
C ILE A 38 -4.68 9.61 2.20
N LEU A 39 -4.44 8.61 3.05
CA LEU A 39 -3.44 7.59 2.77
C LEU A 39 -3.77 6.78 1.50
N ASN A 40 -5.06 6.53 1.24
CA ASN A 40 -5.49 5.88 0.01
C ASN A 40 -5.32 6.79 -1.21
N GLU A 41 -5.70 8.07 -1.11
CA GLU A 41 -5.52 9.05 -2.20
C GLU A 41 -4.03 9.20 -2.56
N VAL A 42 -3.18 9.41 -1.56
CA VAL A 42 -1.73 9.52 -1.74
C VAL A 42 -1.17 8.23 -2.36
N ALA A 43 -1.56 7.06 -1.86
CA ALA A 43 -1.11 5.80 -2.44
C ALA A 43 -1.54 5.65 -3.91
N ASN A 44 -2.73 6.09 -4.27
CA ASN A 44 -3.23 6.05 -5.64
C ASN A 44 -2.47 7.01 -6.56
N ASN A 45 -2.14 8.21 -6.08
CA ASN A 45 -1.34 9.18 -6.85
C ASN A 45 0.08 8.66 -7.09
N ILE A 46 0.65 7.91 -6.14
CA ILE A 46 1.96 7.26 -6.31
C ILE A 46 1.93 6.11 -7.32
N LEU A 47 0.76 5.53 -7.65
CA LEU A 47 0.67 4.42 -8.61
C LEU A 47 1.07 4.79 -10.05
N GLU A 48 1.26 6.08 -10.34
CA GLU A 48 1.88 6.55 -11.58
C GLU A 48 3.37 6.17 -11.66
N GLU A 49 4.01 5.84 -10.54
CA GLU A 49 5.38 5.34 -10.50
C GLU A 49 5.46 3.86 -10.95
N PRO A 50 6.36 3.52 -11.90
CA PRO A 50 6.48 2.15 -12.44
C PRO A 50 6.63 1.06 -11.38
N LYS A 51 7.38 1.34 -10.30
CA LYS A 51 7.61 0.40 -9.18
C LYS A 51 6.35 0.17 -8.34
N ALA A 52 5.57 1.21 -8.08
CA ALA A 52 4.32 1.11 -7.32
C ALA A 52 3.26 0.30 -8.10
N LEU A 53 3.21 0.49 -9.42
CA LEU A 53 2.33 -0.28 -10.30
C LEU A 53 2.67 -1.77 -10.32
N GLU A 54 3.95 -2.14 -10.33
CA GLU A 54 4.40 -3.53 -10.28
C GLU A 54 4.01 -4.22 -8.96
N ILE A 55 4.16 -3.51 -7.83
CA ILE A 55 3.73 -4.01 -6.51
C ILE A 55 2.22 -4.29 -6.50
N LYS A 56 1.42 -3.37 -7.05
CA LYS A 56 -0.04 -3.55 -7.16
C LYS A 56 -0.40 -4.77 -8.02
N LYS A 57 0.24 -4.94 -9.19
CA LYS A 57 0.04 -6.09 -10.08
C LYS A 57 0.41 -7.41 -9.39
N ALA A 58 1.54 -7.46 -8.68
CA ALA A 58 1.99 -8.65 -7.95
C ALA A 58 1.01 -9.05 -6.82
N LEU A 59 0.45 -8.06 -6.11
CA LEU A 59 -0.56 -8.29 -5.06
C LEU A 59 -1.88 -8.83 -5.64
N ILE A 60 -2.37 -8.27 -6.75
CA ILE A 60 -3.58 -8.76 -7.43
C ILE A 60 -3.39 -10.20 -7.91
N LEU A 61 -2.25 -10.49 -8.53
CA LEU A 61 -1.92 -11.83 -9.01
C LEU A 61 -1.85 -12.83 -7.85
N SER A 62 -1.21 -12.47 -6.73
CA SER A 62 -1.15 -13.29 -5.51
C SER A 62 -2.54 -13.61 -4.96
N ARG A 63 -3.45 -12.62 -4.96
CA ARG A 63 -4.83 -12.81 -4.51
C ARG A 63 -5.59 -13.75 -5.43
N SER A 64 -5.51 -13.54 -6.74
CA SER A 64 -6.15 -14.43 -7.74
C SER A 64 -5.62 -15.87 -7.65
N GLN A 65 -4.32 -16.07 -7.45
CA GLN A 65 -3.73 -17.40 -7.28
C GLN A 65 -4.18 -18.06 -5.96
N SER A 66 -4.30 -17.28 -4.88
CA SER A 66 -4.82 -17.78 -3.60
C SER A 66 -6.29 -18.19 -3.70
N GLU A 67 -7.12 -17.41 -4.39
CA GLU A 67 -8.54 -17.72 -4.66
C GLU A 67 -8.68 -18.98 -5.54
N LYS A 68 -7.70 -19.28 -6.39
CA LYS A 68 -7.61 -20.51 -7.20
C LYS A 68 -6.98 -21.70 -6.49
N GLY A 69 -6.63 -21.60 -5.20
CA GLY A 69 -6.01 -22.69 -4.43
C GLY A 69 -4.52 -22.96 -4.74
N LEU A 70 -3.86 -22.10 -5.52
CA LEU A 70 -2.44 -22.17 -5.85
C LEU A 70 -1.63 -21.38 -4.79
N ILE A 71 -1.34 -22.01 -3.66
CA ILE A 71 -0.79 -21.36 -2.46
C ILE A 71 0.65 -20.85 -2.69
N LYS A 72 0.83 -19.53 -2.78
CA LYS A 72 2.07 -18.83 -2.40
C LYS A 72 1.69 -17.62 -1.55
N SER A 73 2.24 -17.51 -0.33
CA SER A 73 1.93 -16.41 0.57
C SER A 73 2.26 -15.06 -0.07
N SER A 74 1.49 -14.00 0.21
CA SER A 74 1.72 -12.67 -0.38
C SER A 74 3.14 -12.16 -0.13
N LYS A 75 3.78 -12.57 0.98
CA LYS A 75 5.18 -12.26 1.30
C LYS A 75 6.15 -12.91 0.32
N GLN A 76 5.91 -14.15 -0.09
CA GLN A 76 6.74 -14.86 -1.08
C GLN A 76 6.60 -14.24 -2.48
N VAL A 77 5.39 -13.84 -2.87
CA VAL A 77 5.16 -13.20 -4.17
C VAL A 77 5.83 -11.82 -4.24
N ILE A 78 5.68 -10.99 -3.19
CA ILE A 78 6.36 -9.69 -3.11
C ILE A 78 7.88 -9.85 -3.15
N ASN A 79 8.44 -10.80 -2.38
CA ASN A 79 9.88 -11.03 -2.38
C ASN A 79 10.41 -11.52 -3.73
N ALA A 80 9.64 -12.36 -4.44
CA ALA A 80 10.00 -12.82 -5.77
C ALA A 80 9.96 -11.68 -6.81
N ALA A 81 8.99 -10.76 -6.71
CA ALA A 81 8.91 -9.58 -7.56
C ALA A 81 10.10 -8.64 -7.33
N LYS A 82 10.40 -8.30 -6.06
CA LYS A 82 11.56 -7.47 -5.70
C LYS A 82 12.87 -8.04 -6.26
N LYS A 83 13.10 -9.34 -6.11
CA LYS A 83 14.31 -10.02 -6.61
C LYS A 83 14.46 -9.94 -8.14
N ARG A 84 13.35 -9.91 -8.89
CA ARG A 84 13.38 -9.77 -10.36
C ARG A 84 13.72 -8.35 -10.79
N ILE A 85 13.19 -7.35 -10.09
CA ILE A 85 13.51 -5.94 -10.33
C ILE A 85 15.01 -5.71 -10.12
N ASP A 86 15.56 -6.22 -9.01
CA ASP A 86 16.99 -6.08 -8.69
C ASP A 86 17.88 -6.77 -9.72
N ALA A 87 17.49 -7.97 -10.19
CA ALA A 87 18.22 -8.68 -11.25
C ALA A 87 18.19 -7.96 -12.60
N SER A 88 17.05 -7.36 -12.97
CA SER A 88 16.92 -6.59 -14.21
C SER A 88 17.72 -5.29 -14.25
N SER A 89 18.22 -4.83 -13.10
CA SER A 89 19.11 -3.66 -12.99
C SER A 89 20.58 -4.00 -13.19
N VAL A 90 20.97 -5.29 -13.16
CA VAL A 90 22.36 -5.74 -13.31
C VAL A 90 22.72 -5.94 -14.80
N ASP A 91 21.76 -6.31 -15.64
CA ASP A 91 22.01 -6.57 -17.08
C ASP A 91 22.12 -5.31 -17.95
N LYS A 92 21.94 -4.10 -17.38
CA LYS A 92 22.12 -2.83 -18.12
C LYS A 92 23.51 -2.21 -17.96
N THR A 93 24.40 -2.85 -17.21
CA THR A 93 25.81 -2.46 -17.08
C THR A 93 26.68 -3.62 -17.55
N SER A 94 26.71 -3.86 -18.86
CA SER A 94 27.74 -4.64 -19.56
C SER A 94 27.86 -4.13 -20.99
#